data_AF-A0A2V9D8Q0-F1
#
_entry.id   AF-A0A2V9D8Q0-F1
#
_cell.length_a   1.000
_cell.length_b   1.000
_cell.length_c   1.000
_cell.angle_alpha   90.00
_cell.angle_beta   90.00
_cell.angle_gamma   90.00
#
_symmetry.space_group_name_H-M   'P 1'
#
loop_
_entity.id
_entity.type
_entity.pdbx_description
1 polymer ?
#
loop_
_entity_poly.entity_id
_entity_poly.type
_entity_poly.pdbx_seq_one_letter_code
_entity_poly.pdbx_strand_id
1 'polypeptide(L)'
;MRKVGSRELKNRLGRYLSLVEKGHTILVTDRGKPVAKLVPAEEEAPKPQDLDHKLRDLAAAGHLRLGTRPFARVKPVHAKGKPVSRLILADRK
;
A
#
# COMPACT_ATOMS: atom_id res chain seq x y z
N MET A 1 -9.85 12.38 5.83
CA MET A 1 -10.23 12.22 4.41
C MET A 1 -11.30 13.24 4.06
N ARG A 2 -11.09 14.08 3.03
CA ARG A 2 -12.00 15.20 2.71
C ARG A 2 -12.77 14.90 1.43
N LYS A 3 -14.08 15.14 1.40
CA LYS A 3 -14.93 14.92 0.22
C LYS A 3 -15.17 16.24 -0.52
N VAL A 4 -15.07 16.24 -1.84
CA VAL A 4 -15.21 17.44 -2.69
C VAL A 4 -16.05 17.09 -3.92
N GLY A 5 -16.98 17.97 -4.29
CA GLY A 5 -17.77 17.82 -5.51
C GLY A 5 -16.95 18.03 -6.79
N SER A 6 -17.30 17.36 -7.87
CA SER A 6 -16.67 17.47 -9.20
C SER A 6 -16.59 18.94 -9.68
N ARG A 7 -17.68 19.70 -9.51
CA ARG A 7 -17.75 21.14 -9.82
C ARG A 7 -16.82 21.98 -8.94
N GLU A 8 -16.77 21.70 -7.65
CA GLU A 8 -15.94 22.44 -6.71
C GLU A 8 -14.46 22.17 -6.95
N LEU A 9 -14.11 20.90 -7.21
CA LEU A 9 -12.75 20.50 -7.55
C LEU A 9 -12.28 21.21 -8.82
N LYS A 10 -13.13 21.28 -9.87
CA LYS A 10 -12.80 22.01 -11.11
C LYS A 10 -12.52 23.50 -10.84
N ASN A 11 -13.33 24.15 -10.00
CA ASN A 11 -13.21 25.57 -9.72
C ASN A 11 -12.00 25.92 -8.82
N ARG A 12 -11.50 24.96 -8.02
CA ARG A 12 -10.44 25.20 -7.02
C ARG A 12 -9.33 24.15 -7.08
N LEU A 13 -9.01 23.65 -8.28
CA LEU A 13 -8.08 22.54 -8.46
C LEU A 13 -6.73 22.78 -7.78
N GLY A 14 -6.11 23.94 -8.01
CA GLY A 14 -4.79 24.26 -7.44
C GLY A 14 -4.76 24.16 -5.92
N ARG A 15 -5.80 24.67 -5.23
CA ARG A 15 -5.89 24.57 -3.76
C ARG A 15 -5.93 23.11 -3.30
N TYR A 16 -6.66 22.27 -4.03
CA TYR A 16 -6.77 20.85 -3.69
C TYR A 16 -5.49 20.08 -4.01
N LEU A 17 -4.78 20.43 -5.08
CA LEU A 17 -3.44 19.90 -5.37
C LEU A 17 -2.43 20.26 -4.26
N SER A 18 -2.39 21.51 -3.79
CA SER A 18 -1.49 21.89 -2.69
C SER A 18 -1.80 21.18 -1.37
N LEU A 19 -3.06 20.79 -1.13
CA LEU A 19 -3.42 19.97 0.03
C LEU A 19 -2.91 18.53 -0.14
N VAL A 20 -3.02 18.02 -1.36
CA VAL A 20 -2.58 16.67 -1.74
C VAL A 20 -1.06 16.55 -1.69
N GLU A 21 -0.32 17.56 -2.15
CA GLU A 21 1.14 17.65 -1.98
C GLU A 21 1.55 17.61 -0.50
N LYS A 22 0.76 18.18 0.40
CA LYS A 22 0.96 18.11 1.86
C LYS A 22 0.55 16.75 2.48
N GLY A 23 0.35 15.72 1.67
CA GLY A 23 -0.01 14.38 2.14
C GLY A 23 -1.51 14.13 2.32
N HIS A 24 -2.40 15.07 1.96
CA HIS A 24 -3.83 14.87 2.19
C HIS A 24 -4.48 14.04 1.08
N THR A 25 -5.38 13.14 1.48
CA THR A 25 -6.22 12.41 0.52
C THR A 25 -7.61 13.05 0.37
N ILE A 26 -8.01 13.29 -0.87
CA ILE A 26 -9.29 13.91 -1.23
C ILE A 26 -10.14 12.92 -2.03
N LEU A 27 -11.39 12.73 -1.63
CA LEU A 27 -12.37 11.95 -2.36
C LEU A 27 -13.23 12.89 -3.23
N VAL A 28 -13.25 12.63 -4.54
CA VAL A 28 -14.01 13.40 -5.51
C VAL A 28 -15.36 12.73 -5.72
N THR A 29 -16.44 13.49 -5.60
CA THR A 29 -17.80 13.02 -5.79
C THR A 29 -18.45 13.74 -6.97
N ASP A 30 -19.20 13.03 -7.81
CA ASP A 30 -20.11 13.65 -8.77
C ASP A 30 -21.56 13.41 -8.34
N ARG A 31 -22.34 14.49 -8.20
CA ARG A 31 -23.74 14.45 -7.70
C ARG A 31 -23.90 13.62 -6.40
N GLY A 32 -22.94 13.73 -5.49
CA GLY A 32 -22.92 13.01 -4.21
C GLY A 32 -22.38 11.58 -4.28
N LYS A 33 -22.10 11.03 -5.47
CA LYS A 33 -21.52 9.70 -5.65
C LYS A 33 -19.99 9.79 -5.78
N PRO A 34 -19.19 9.06 -4.99
CA PRO A 34 -17.74 9.01 -5.16
C PRO A 34 -17.34 8.48 -6.54
N VAL A 35 -16.45 9.19 -7.23
CA VAL A 35 -15.98 8.84 -8.59
C VAL A 35 -14.46 8.76 -8.71
N ALA A 36 -13.71 9.48 -7.88
CA ALA A 36 -12.25 9.47 -7.93
C ALA A 36 -11.63 9.81 -6.57
N LYS A 37 -10.32 9.59 -6.44
CA LYS A 37 -9.53 9.97 -5.27
C LYS A 37 -8.27 10.70 -5.73
N LEU A 38 -8.02 11.90 -5.23
CA LEU A 38 -6.72 12.54 -5.33
C LEU A 38 -5.86 12.11 -4.15
N VAL A 39 -4.68 11.59 -4.46
CA VAL A 39 -3.64 11.18 -3.52
C VAL A 39 -2.35 11.89 -3.87
N PRO A 40 -1.43 12.08 -2.90
CA PRO A 40 -0.08 12.48 -3.21
C PRO A 40 0.44 11.54 -4.30
N ALA A 41 1.15 12.10 -5.29
CA ALA A 41 1.96 11.27 -6.15
C ALA A 41 3.05 10.67 -5.25
N GLU A 42 2.81 9.47 -4.73
CA GLU A 42 3.88 8.66 -4.19
C GLU A 42 4.86 8.44 -5.36
N GLU A 43 6.16 8.64 -5.13
CA GLU A 43 7.17 7.97 -5.95
C GLU A 43 6.72 6.52 -5.98
N GLU A 44 6.27 6.08 -7.17
CA GLU A 44 5.46 4.88 -7.35
C GLU A 44 5.96 3.80 -6.40
N ALA A 45 5.09 3.33 -5.49
CA ALA A 45 5.36 2.09 -4.77
C ALA A 45 5.93 1.13 -5.82
N PRO A 46 7.17 0.65 -5.63
CA PRO A 46 8.02 0.22 -6.72
C PRO A 46 7.19 -0.64 -7.65
N LYS A 47 7.04 -0.21 -8.92
CA LYS A 47 6.37 -1.04 -9.92
C LYS A 47 6.97 -2.44 -9.81
N PRO A 48 6.27 -3.53 -10.17
CA PRO A 48 6.85 -4.86 -10.10
C PRO A 48 8.28 -4.95 -10.71
N GLN A 49 8.55 -4.12 -11.73
CA GLN A 49 9.87 -3.91 -12.34
C GLN A 49 10.90 -3.24 -11.40
N ASP A 50 10.50 -2.24 -10.62
CA ASP A 50 11.33 -1.59 -9.60
C ASP A 50 11.55 -2.49 -8.38
N LEU A 51 10.57 -3.32 -8.02
CA LEU A 51 10.73 -4.30 -6.94
C LEU A 51 11.76 -5.35 -7.34
N ASP A 52 11.67 -5.88 -8.56
CA ASP A 52 12.68 -6.80 -9.10
C ASP A 52 14.07 -6.17 -9.15
N HIS A 53 14.18 -4.89 -9.50
CA HIS A 53 15.45 -4.17 -9.47
C HIS A 53 16.00 -4.08 -8.04
N LYS A 54 15.20 -3.61 -7.08
CA LYS A 54 15.58 -3.53 -5.66
C LYS A 54 15.97 -4.89 -5.08
N LEU A 55 15.26 -5.95 -5.47
CA LEU A 55 15.58 -7.32 -5.05
C LEU A 55 16.92 -7.79 -5.63
N ARG A 56 17.25 -7.44 -6.89
CA ARG A 56 18.57 -7.72 -7.47
C ARG A 56 19.68 -6.96 -6.76
N ASP A 57 19.47 -5.70 -6.42
CA ASP A 57 20.45 -4.88 -5.68
C ASP A 57 20.76 -5.50 -4.30
N LEU A 58 19.71 -5.90 -3.57
CA LEU A 58 19.84 -6.58 -2.28
C LEU A 58 20.51 -7.96 -2.40
N ALA A 59 20.28 -8.68 -3.51
CA ALA A 59 20.94 -9.94 -3.79
C ALA A 59 22.44 -9.73 -4.09
N ALA A 60 22.78 -8.71 -4.88
CA ALA A 60 24.16 -8.35 -5.19
C ALA A 60 24.93 -7.89 -3.93
N ALA A 61 24.25 -7.18 -3.02
CA ALA A 61 24.76 -6.83 -1.70
C ALA A 61 24.84 -8.02 -0.71
N GLY A 62 24.31 -9.19 -1.07
CA GLY A 62 24.37 -10.41 -0.25
C GLY A 62 23.36 -10.47 0.90
N HIS A 63 22.38 -9.56 0.95
CA HIS A 63 21.35 -9.55 2.00
C HIS A 63 20.27 -10.61 1.78
N LEU A 64 20.11 -11.09 0.56
CA LEU A 64 19.13 -12.11 0.21
C LEU A 64 19.61 -12.98 -0.94
N ARG A 65 18.88 -14.08 -1.19
CA ARG A 65 19.02 -14.89 -2.40
C ARG A 65 17.71 -14.89 -3.16
N LEU A 66 17.76 -14.57 -4.46
CA LEU A 66 16.58 -14.60 -5.31
C LEU A 66 16.06 -16.03 -5.45
N GLY A 67 14.74 -16.17 -5.41
CA GLY A 67 14.07 -17.44 -5.65
C GLY A 67 14.13 -17.81 -7.13
N THR A 68 14.60 -19.02 -7.44
CA THR A 68 14.64 -19.55 -8.81
C THR A 68 13.40 -20.35 -9.19
N ARG A 69 12.55 -20.66 -8.21
CA ARG A 69 11.32 -21.43 -8.39
C ARG A 69 10.25 -20.95 -7.42
N PRO A 70 8.96 -21.06 -7.79
CA PRO A 70 7.88 -20.80 -6.86
C PRO A 70 7.96 -21.75 -5.66
N PHE A 71 7.46 -21.30 -4.51
CA PHE A 71 7.37 -22.15 -3.33
C PHE A 71 6.51 -23.37 -3.64
N ALA A 72 6.96 -24.54 -3.18
CA ALA A 72 6.13 -25.73 -3.21
C ALA A 72 4.86 -25.48 -2.39
N ARG A 73 3.71 -25.97 -2.88
CA ARG A 73 2.48 -25.97 -2.07
C ARG A 73 2.71 -26.90 -0.88
N VAL A 74 2.87 -26.30 0.30
CA VAL A 74 3.00 -27.05 1.56
C VAL A 74 1.60 -27.25 2.13
N LYS A 75 1.27 -28.49 2.53
CA LYS A 75 0.04 -28.74 3.30
C LYS A 75 0.23 -28.19 4.72
N PRO A 76 -0.64 -27.28 5.20
CA PRO A 76 -0.54 -26.77 6.55
C PRO A 76 -0.67 -27.91 7.57
N VAL A 77 0.32 -28.03 8.46
CA VAL A 77 0.23 -28.93 9.61
C VAL A 77 -0.64 -28.26 10.66
N HIS A 78 -1.76 -28.88 11.00
CA HIS A 78 -2.62 -28.40 12.06
C HIS A 78 -1.98 -28.76 13.40
N ALA A 79 -1.44 -27.76 14.09
CA ALA A 79 -1.00 -27.90 15.46
C ALA A 79 -2.22 -27.89 16.39
N LYS A 80 -2.25 -28.80 17.37
CA LYS A 80 -3.25 -28.76 18.45
C LYS A 80 -2.91 -27.63 19.42
N GLY A 81 -3.92 -26.91 19.91
CA GLY A 81 -3.77 -25.87 20.93
C GLY A 81 -4.17 -24.48 20.45
N LYS A 82 -3.90 -23.47 21.30
CA LYS A 82 -4.16 -22.07 20.96
C LYS A 82 -3.17 -21.61 19.89
N PRO A 83 -3.60 -20.76 18.93
CA PRO A 83 -2.69 -20.27 17.90
C PRO A 83 -1.57 -19.47 18.55
N VAL A 84 -0.34 -19.65 18.05
CA VAL A 84 0.87 -18.95 18.53
C VAL A 84 0.67 -17.44 18.49
N SER A 85 -0.07 -16.92 17.51
CA SER A 85 -0.43 -15.50 17.47
C SER A 85 -1.14 -15.02 18.74
N ARG A 86 -2.01 -15.84 19.34
CA ARG A 86 -2.71 -15.51 20.58
C ARG A 86 -1.81 -15.59 21.81
N LEU A 87 -0.79 -16.45 21.77
CA LEU A 87 0.24 -16.51 22.82
C LEU A 87 1.15 -15.29 22.78
N ILE A 88 1.64 -14.90 21.59
CA ILE A 88 2.48 -13.70 21.40
C ILE A 88 1.71 -12.43 21.80
N LEU A 89 0.43 -12.34 21.43
CA LEU A 89 -0.41 -11.20 21.83
C LEU A 89 -0.65 -11.12 23.34
N ALA A 90 -0.67 -12.25 24.05
CA ALA A 90 -0.84 -12.27 25.50
C ALA A 90 0.44 -11.85 26.25
N ASP A 91 1.61 -12.13 25.67
CA ASP A 91 2.94 -11.88 26.25
C ASP A 91 3.39 -10.42 26.09
N ARG A 92 2.83 -9.68 25.13
CA ARG A 92 3.18 -8.28 24.84
C ARG A 92 2.54 -7.24 25.80
N LYS A 93 2.41 -7.57 27.08
CA LYS A 93 1.90 -6.65 28.11
C LYS A 93 3.01 -5.85 28.80
#